data_AF-A0A818M1F2-F1
#
_entry.id   AF-A0A818M1F2-F1
#
_cell.length_a   1.000
_cell.length_b   1.000
_cell.length_c   1.000
_cell.angle_alpha   90.00
_cell.angle_beta   90.00
_cell.angle_gamma   90.00
#
_symmetry.space_group_name_H-M   'P 1'
#
loop_
_entity.id
_entity.type
_entity.pdbx_description
1 polymer ?
#
loop_
_entity_poly.entity_id
_entity_poly.type
_entity_poly.pdbx_seq_one_letter_code
_entity_poly.pdbx_strand_id
1 'polypeptide(L)'
;TIIGIIHYRAIGDAFSMAHHFVSIYAFAYVLTLNVMPYFANFRLLAELSTPSVNIRWFLDALKYPRTSKLFVYNGLLMTIIFFFVRIFAMPIYWWKVYIAAMTPLWPHMGYFRLILLVVCVVLDVINLYWFSKMLRGCIKILTPGKEEKHD
;
A
#
# COMPACT_ATOMS: atom_id res chain seq x y z
N THR A 1 -11.84 -5.24 -2.61
CA THR A 1 -12.58 -4.25 -3.42
C THR A 1 -14.07 -4.18 -3.08
N ILE A 2 -14.84 -5.27 -3.16
CA ILE A 2 -16.29 -5.26 -2.86
C ILE A 2 -16.59 -4.99 -1.38
N ILE A 3 -15.87 -5.64 -0.46
CA ILE A 3 -16.03 -5.46 0.99
C ILE A 3 -15.72 -4.02 1.42
N GLY A 4 -14.74 -3.38 0.76
CA GLY A 4 -14.31 -2.01 1.05
C GLY A 4 -15.32 -0.94 0.63
N ILE A 5 -16.05 -1.18 -0.47
CA ILE A 5 -17.12 -0.29 -0.96
C ILE A 5 -18.34 -0.39 -0.04
N ILE A 6 -18.71 -1.61 0.38
CA ILE A 6 -19.86 -1.85 1.26
C ILE A 6 -19.64 -1.28 2.67
N HIS A 7 -18.40 -1.25 3.15
CA HIS A 7 -18.03 -0.75 4.47
C HIS A 7 -17.29 0.61 4.44
N TYR A 8 -17.55 1.44 3.43
CA TYR A 8 -16.92 2.77 3.26
C TYR A 8 -16.99 3.64 4.54
N ARG A 9 -18.14 3.61 5.24
CA ARG A 9 -18.35 4.32 6.53
C ARG A 9 -17.50 3.80 7.69
N ALA A 10 -17.04 2.54 7.64
CA ALA A 10 -16.25 1.90 8.70
C ALA A 10 -14.74 1.86 8.40
N ILE A 11 -14.34 2.01 7.13
CA ILE A 11 -12.94 1.96 6.69
C ILE A 11 -12.34 3.37 6.56
N GLY A 12 -13.16 4.39 6.29
CA GLY A 12 -12.84 5.79 6.60
C GLY A 12 -11.62 6.40 5.91
N ASP A 13 -11.22 5.93 4.72
CA ASP A 13 -10.12 6.58 3.99
C ASP A 13 -10.41 6.66 2.48
N ALA A 14 -10.79 7.85 1.99
CA ALA A 14 -11.01 8.12 0.57
C ALA A 14 -9.78 7.77 -0.29
N PHE A 15 -8.57 7.87 0.29
CA PHE A 15 -7.33 7.47 -0.39
C PHE A 15 -7.27 5.96 -0.67
N SER A 16 -7.86 5.13 0.20
CA SER A 16 -7.91 3.68 -0.01
C SER A 16 -8.80 3.33 -1.20
N MET A 17 -9.95 4.00 -1.32
CA MET A 17 -10.86 3.78 -2.44
C MET A 17 -10.25 4.28 -3.76
N ALA A 18 -9.65 5.47 -3.77
CA ALA A 18 -8.91 5.98 -4.92
C ALA A 18 -7.78 5.04 -5.35
N HIS A 19 -6.99 4.52 -4.41
CA HIS A 19 -5.95 3.52 -4.69
C HIS A 19 -6.52 2.28 -5.40
N HIS A 20 -7.61 1.71 -4.90
CA HIS A 20 -8.22 0.52 -5.52
C HIS A 20 -8.72 0.79 -6.94
N PHE A 21 -9.37 1.93 -7.19
CA PHE A 21 -9.81 2.29 -8.54
C PHE A 21 -8.63 2.46 -9.49
N VAL A 22 -7.58 3.16 -9.06
CA VAL A 22 -6.36 3.36 -9.85
C VAL A 22 -5.66 2.03 -10.11
N SER A 23 -5.56 1.13 -9.13
CA SER A 23 -4.97 -0.20 -9.29
C SER A 23 -5.78 -1.06 -10.27
N ILE A 24 -7.12 -1.10 -10.15
CA ILE A 24 -7.98 -1.88 -11.05
C ILE A 24 -7.89 -1.36 -12.48
N TYR A 25 -7.92 -0.04 -12.66
CA TYR A 25 -7.74 0.58 -13.97
C TYR A 25 -6.39 0.17 -14.59
N ALA A 26 -5.30 0.25 -13.82
CA ALA A 26 -3.98 -0.15 -14.28
C ALA A 26 -3.89 -1.64 -14.66
N PHE A 27 -4.46 -2.53 -13.85
CA PHE A 27 -4.46 -3.97 -14.13
C PHE A 27 -5.34 -4.33 -15.34
N ALA A 28 -6.53 -3.74 -15.46
CA ALA A 28 -7.37 -3.92 -16.64
C ALA A 28 -6.66 -3.45 -17.92
N TYR A 29 -5.93 -2.34 -17.84
CA TYR A 29 -5.16 -1.78 -18.95
C TYR A 29 -3.97 -2.68 -19.35
N VAL A 30 -3.24 -3.25 -18.38
CA VAL A 30 -2.14 -4.20 -18.64
C VAL A 30 -2.64 -5.52 -19.24
N LEU A 31 -3.74 -6.07 -18.72
CA LEU A 31 -4.28 -7.35 -19.18
C LEU A 31 -4.90 -7.26 -20.58
N THR A 32 -5.52 -6.14 -20.92
CA THR A 32 -6.16 -5.95 -22.24
C THR A 32 -5.14 -5.70 -23.36
N LEU A 33 -4.03 -5.03 -23.06
CA LEU A 33 -3.04 -4.61 -24.05
C LEU A 33 -1.75 -5.46 -23.99
N ASN A 34 -1.69 -6.42 -23.05
CA ASN A 34 -0.60 -7.36 -22.81
C ASN A 34 0.79 -6.69 -22.73
N VAL A 35 0.82 -5.48 -22.18
CA VAL A 35 2.02 -4.66 -22.04
C VAL A 35 2.57 -4.77 -20.62
N MET A 36 3.86 -5.09 -20.51
CA MET A 36 4.60 -5.02 -19.24
C MET A 36 4.00 -5.87 -18.07
N PRO A 37 3.55 -7.12 -18.28
CA PRO A 37 2.95 -7.94 -17.23
C PRO A 37 3.91 -8.20 -16.05
N TYR A 38 5.22 -8.18 -16.29
CA TYR A 38 6.22 -8.27 -15.22
C TYR A 38 6.05 -7.18 -14.16
N PHE A 39 5.88 -5.92 -14.58
CA PHE A 39 5.76 -4.78 -13.67
C PHE A 39 4.43 -4.81 -12.91
N ALA A 40 3.34 -5.26 -13.54
CA ALA A 40 2.06 -5.47 -12.87
C ALA A 40 2.15 -6.59 -11.82
N ASN A 41 2.73 -7.74 -12.18
CA ASN A 41 2.91 -8.86 -11.25
C ASN A 41 3.82 -8.51 -10.07
N PHE A 42 4.90 -7.74 -10.30
CA PHE A 42 5.74 -7.25 -9.20
C PHE A 42 4.93 -6.43 -8.18
N ARG A 43 3.94 -5.66 -8.63
CA ARG A 43 3.08 -4.87 -7.75
C ARG A 43 2.04 -5.70 -7.00
N LEU A 44 1.74 -6.94 -7.41
CA LEU A 44 0.90 -7.87 -6.62
C LEU A 44 1.56 -8.25 -5.29
N LEU A 45 2.88 -8.10 -5.13
CA LEU A 45 3.53 -8.26 -3.83
C LEU A 45 2.90 -7.39 -2.74
N ALA A 46 2.32 -6.24 -3.12
CA ALA A 46 1.61 -5.36 -2.21
C ALA A 46 0.37 -6.01 -1.58
N GLU A 47 -0.22 -7.04 -2.21
CA GLU A 47 -1.36 -7.78 -1.68
C GLU A 47 -1.00 -8.61 -0.44
N LEU A 48 0.27 -8.99 -0.26
CA LEU A 48 0.73 -9.73 0.92
C LEU A 48 0.51 -8.97 2.24
N SER A 49 0.40 -7.63 2.17
CA SER A 49 0.06 -6.80 3.34
C SER A 49 -1.45 -6.76 3.66
N THR A 50 -2.33 -7.15 2.71
CA THR A 50 -3.78 -7.04 2.86
C THR A 50 -4.40 -7.96 3.92
N PRO A 51 -3.93 -9.20 4.17
CA PRO A 51 -4.48 -10.03 5.24
C PRO A 51 -4.32 -9.37 6.61
N SER A 52 -3.15 -8.79 6.91
CA SER A 52 -2.90 -8.14 8.21
C SER A 52 -3.73 -6.86 8.39
N VAL A 53 -3.94 -6.10 7.32
CA VAL A 53 -4.85 -4.93 7.31
C VAL A 53 -6.29 -5.38 7.58
N ASN A 54 -6.74 -6.46 6.93
CA ASN A 54 -8.09 -6.99 7.10
C ASN A 54 -8.32 -7.55 8.51
N ILE A 55 -7.34 -8.25 9.09
CA ILE A 55 -7.41 -8.72 10.48
C ILE A 55 -7.54 -7.54 11.44
N ARG A 56 -6.79 -6.45 11.22
CA ARG A 56 -6.89 -5.24 12.06
C ARG A 56 -8.29 -4.64 11.99
N TRP A 57 -8.82 -4.49 10.79
CA TRP A 57 -10.17 -3.99 10.57
C TRP A 57 -11.23 -4.89 11.22
N PHE A 58 -11.07 -6.22 11.09
CA PHE A 58 -11.98 -7.19 11.69
C PHE A 58 -11.99 -7.08 13.23
N LEU A 59 -10.82 -6.94 13.86
CA LEU A 59 -10.71 -6.73 15.30
C LEU A 59 -11.35 -5.40 15.73
N ASP A 60 -11.18 -4.32 14.94
CA ASP A 60 -11.84 -3.05 15.17
C ASP A 60 -13.37 -3.16 15.04
N ALA A 61 -13.87 -3.90 14.05
CA ALA A 61 -15.30 -4.13 13.82
C ALA A 61 -15.95 -4.91 14.97
N LEU A 62 -15.23 -5.87 15.56
CA LEU A 62 -15.63 -6.59 16.77
C LEU A 62 -15.51 -5.75 18.06
N LYS A 63 -15.11 -4.47 17.97
CA LYS A 63 -14.82 -3.57 19.10
C LYS A 63 -13.81 -4.16 20.09
N TYR A 64 -12.86 -4.95 19.58
CA TYR A 64 -11.83 -5.55 20.41
C TYR A 64 -10.91 -4.46 21.01
N PRO A 65 -10.46 -4.57 22.26
CA PRO A 65 -9.64 -3.53 22.88
C PRO A 65 -8.37 -3.29 22.08
N ARG A 66 -8.09 -2.03 21.74
CA ARG A 66 -6.86 -1.63 21.00
C ARG A 66 -5.58 -1.83 21.81
N THR A 67 -5.71 -1.99 23.12
CA THR A 67 -4.64 -2.36 24.06
C THR A 67 -4.39 -3.87 24.11
N SER A 68 -5.25 -4.68 23.49
CA SER A 68 -5.07 -6.13 23.48
C SER A 68 -3.79 -6.51 22.74
N LYS A 69 -3.08 -7.50 23.30
CA LYS A 69 -1.87 -8.08 22.71
C LYS A 69 -2.08 -8.43 21.24
N LEU A 70 -3.23 -9.03 20.89
CA LEU A 70 -3.54 -9.42 19.52
C LEU A 70 -3.62 -8.22 18.57
N PHE A 71 -4.23 -7.11 19.00
CA PHE A 71 -4.34 -5.90 18.20
C PHE A 71 -2.97 -5.24 17.98
N VAL A 72 -2.15 -5.20 19.03
CA VAL A 72 -0.80 -4.63 18.99
C VAL A 72 0.14 -5.48 18.12
N TYR A 73 0.17 -6.80 18.31
CA TYR A 73 1.01 -7.71 17.52
C TYR A 73 0.63 -7.68 16.04
N ASN A 74 -0.67 -7.72 15.71
CA ASN A 74 -1.10 -7.61 14.32
C ASN A 74 -0.72 -6.23 13.72
N GLY A 75 -0.81 -5.15 14.50
CA GLY A 75 -0.38 -3.82 14.06
C GLY A 75 1.12 -3.74 13.75
N LEU A 76 1.96 -4.36 14.58
CA LEU A 76 3.40 -4.44 14.36
C LEU A 76 3.73 -5.30 13.13
N LEU A 77 3.13 -6.49 13.03
CA LEU A 77 3.28 -7.39 11.89
C LEU A 77 2.85 -6.72 10.58
N MET A 78 1.71 -6.02 10.58
CA MET A 78 1.23 -5.24 9.44
C MET A 78 2.27 -4.20 9.00
N THR A 79 2.89 -3.50 9.94
CA THR A 79 3.92 -2.48 9.64
C THR A 79 5.17 -3.11 9.03
N ILE A 80 5.63 -4.24 9.56
CA ILE A 80 6.80 -4.97 9.03
C ILE A 80 6.52 -5.47 7.61
N ILE A 81 5.39 -6.17 7.40
CA ILE A 81 5.03 -6.67 6.08
C ILE A 81 4.90 -5.52 5.09
N PHE A 82 4.22 -4.44 5.46
CA PHE A 82 4.05 -3.27 4.60
C PHE A 82 5.40 -2.63 4.22
N PHE A 83 6.34 -2.55 5.17
CA PHE A 83 7.70 -2.07 4.88
C PHE A 83 8.37 -2.90 3.79
N PHE A 84 8.44 -4.23 3.94
CA PHE A 84 9.14 -5.07 2.98
C PHE A 84 8.48 -5.09 1.60
N VAL A 85 7.17 -5.29 1.56
CA VAL A 85 6.46 -5.54 0.30
C VAL A 85 6.11 -4.28 -0.48
N ARG A 86 6.12 -3.10 0.18
CA ARG A 86 5.84 -1.82 -0.47
C ARG A 86 7.05 -0.89 -0.43
N ILE A 87 7.61 -0.59 0.74
CA ILE A 87 8.66 0.44 0.86
C ILE A 87 10.02 -0.06 0.37
N PHE A 88 10.44 -1.26 0.79
CA PHE A 88 11.70 -1.85 0.36
C PHE A 88 11.65 -2.34 -1.10
N ALA A 89 10.48 -2.81 -1.54
CA ALA A 89 10.26 -3.22 -2.93
C ALA A 89 10.24 -2.03 -3.91
N MET A 90 9.90 -0.82 -3.47
CA MET A 90 9.83 0.38 -4.32
C MET A 90 11.16 0.73 -5.03
N PRO A 91 12.32 0.85 -4.34
CA PRO A 91 13.60 1.08 -5.00
C PRO A 91 13.95 0.02 -6.03
N ILE A 92 13.67 -1.26 -5.73
CA ILE A 92 13.91 -2.38 -6.64
C ILE A 92 13.03 -2.23 -7.90
N TYR A 93 11.76 -1.88 -7.72
CA TYR A 93 10.84 -1.59 -8.82
C TYR A 93 11.36 -0.47 -9.73
N TRP A 94 11.71 0.68 -9.14
CA TRP A 94 12.18 1.83 -9.88
C TRP A 94 13.53 1.59 -10.57
N TRP A 95 14.41 0.77 -9.98
CA TRP A 95 15.63 0.32 -10.63
C TRP A 95 15.34 -0.52 -11.89
N LYS A 96 14.36 -1.44 -11.83
CA LYS A 96 13.92 -2.22 -13.00
C LYS A 96 13.27 -1.34 -14.07
N VAL A 97 12.49 -0.34 -13.67
CA VAL A 97 11.92 0.66 -14.59
C VAL A 97 13.03 1.46 -15.25
N TYR A 98 14.04 1.89 -14.50
CA TYR A 98 15.21 2.61 -15.02
C TYR A 98 15.96 1.78 -16.07
N ILE A 99 16.24 0.51 -15.79
CA ILE A 99 16.89 -0.39 -16.77
C ILE A 99 16.00 -0.57 -18.00
N ALA A 100 14.68 -0.76 -17.83
CA ALA A 100 13.75 -0.85 -18.95
C ALA A 100 13.74 0.43 -19.79
N ALA A 101 13.90 1.60 -19.15
CA ALA A 101 13.98 2.89 -19.82
C ALA A 101 15.22 3.07 -20.70
N MET A 102 16.28 2.32 -20.45
CA MET A 102 17.49 2.30 -21.27
C MET A 102 17.37 1.40 -22.50
N THR A 103 16.30 0.61 -22.62
CA THR A 103 16.10 -0.27 -23.77
C THR A 103 15.55 0.51 -24.97
N PRO A 104 15.92 0.14 -26.22
CA PRO A 104 15.41 0.79 -27.42
C PRO A 104 13.90 0.62 -27.61
N LEU A 105 13.25 -0.33 -26.92
CA LEU A 105 11.80 -0.49 -26.93
C LEU A 105 11.06 0.61 -26.15
N TRP A 106 11.73 1.31 -25.22
CA TRP A 106 11.08 2.26 -24.32
C TRP A 106 10.45 3.47 -25.02
N PRO A 107 11.07 4.11 -26.03
CA PRO A 107 10.44 5.19 -26.79
C PRO A 107 9.21 4.70 -27.58
N HIS A 108 9.24 3.47 -28.10
CA HIS A 108 8.16 2.86 -28.89
C HIS A 108 6.91 2.55 -28.07
N MET A 109 6.99 2.58 -26.74
CA MET A 109 5.83 2.40 -25.85
C MET A 109 4.91 3.62 -25.79
N GLY A 110 5.25 4.77 -26.38
CA GLY A 110 4.35 5.93 -26.48
C GLY A 110 3.64 6.29 -25.16
N TYR A 111 2.31 6.38 -25.19
CA TYR A 111 1.47 6.71 -24.02
C TYR A 111 1.50 5.67 -22.89
N PHE A 112 1.82 4.40 -23.19
CA PHE A 112 1.87 3.32 -22.20
C PHE A 112 2.86 3.60 -21.07
N ARG A 113 4.00 4.18 -21.44
CA ARG A 113 5.04 4.61 -20.49
C ARG A 113 4.51 5.66 -19.52
N LEU A 114 3.79 6.66 -20.01
CA LEU A 114 3.31 7.77 -19.19
C LEU A 114 2.29 7.28 -18.16
N ILE A 115 1.35 6.43 -18.59
CA ILE A 115 0.34 5.83 -17.72
C ILE A 115 1.02 5.00 -16.62
N LEU A 116 2.00 4.16 -16.98
CA LEU A 116 2.77 3.37 -16.02
C LEU A 116 3.44 4.27 -14.97
N LEU A 117 4.17 5.30 -15.41
CA LEU A 117 4.91 6.19 -14.52
C LEU A 117 3.98 6.97 -13.59
N VAL A 118 2.96 7.61 -14.13
CA VAL A 118 2.03 8.44 -13.34
C VAL A 118 1.27 7.60 -12.33
N VAL A 119 0.70 6.47 -12.75
CA VAL A 119 -0.04 5.60 -11.84
C VAL A 119 0.87 5.05 -10.75
N CYS A 120 2.09 4.61 -11.09
CA CYS A 120 3.02 4.07 -10.09
C CYS A 120 3.46 5.12 -9.08
N VAL A 121 3.76 6.34 -9.52
CA VAL A 121 4.11 7.44 -8.61
C VAL A 121 2.96 7.75 -7.66
N VAL A 122 1.72 7.84 -8.17
CA VAL A 122 0.54 8.11 -7.33
C VAL A 122 0.36 7.01 -6.28
N LEU A 123 0.46 5.74 -6.67
CA LEU A 123 0.34 4.61 -5.74
C LEU A 123 1.47 4.62 -4.70
N ASP A 124 2.70 4.98 -5.08
CA ASP A 124 3.84 5.04 -4.17
C ASP A 124 3.70 6.16 -3.13
N VAL A 125 3.22 7.34 -3.53
CA VAL A 125 2.93 8.44 -2.61
C VAL A 125 1.89 8.04 -1.57
N ILE A 126 0.81 7.37 -1.99
CA ILE A 126 -0.23 6.89 -1.07
C ILE A 126 0.36 5.84 -0.10
N ASN A 127 1.22 4.95 -0.58
CA ASN A 127 1.87 3.94 0.24
C ASN A 127 2.82 4.56 1.29
N LEU A 128 3.60 5.57 0.91
CA LEU A 128 4.47 6.30 1.84
C LEU A 128 3.65 7.05 2.92
N TYR A 129 2.52 7.63 2.53
CA TYR A 129 1.59 8.27 3.46
C TYR A 129 1.06 7.28 4.51
N TRP A 130 0.59 6.10 4.09
CA TRP A 130 0.13 5.07 5.02
C TRP A 130 1.26 4.54 5.90
N PHE A 131 2.43 4.28 5.35
CA PHE A 131 3.58 3.83 6.13
C PHE A 131 3.95 4.82 7.23
N SER A 132 3.92 6.11 6.93
CA SER A 132 4.13 7.18 7.91
C SER A 132 3.09 7.14 9.04
N LYS A 133 1.82 6.85 8.73
CA LYS A 133 0.77 6.67 9.75
C LYS A 133 1.01 5.42 10.62
N MET A 134 1.41 4.31 10.01
CA MET A 134 1.72 3.06 10.72
C MET A 134 2.88 3.24 11.69
N LEU A 135 3.98 3.86 11.24
CA LEU A 135 5.14 4.18 12.07
C LEU A 135 4.77 5.03 13.28
N ARG A 136 3.97 6.10 13.10
CA ARG A 136 3.49 6.92 14.22
C ARG A 136 2.68 6.09 15.22
N GLY A 137 1.86 5.14 14.74
CA GLY A 137 1.13 4.21 15.58
C GLY A 137 2.05 3.29 16.40
N CYS A 138 3.07 2.71 15.77
CA CYS A 138 4.05 1.87 16.45
C CYS A 138 4.88 2.65 17.47
N ILE A 139 5.32 3.87 17.15
CA ILE A 139 6.10 4.72 18.07
C ILE A 139 5.30 5.03 19.33
N LYS A 140 4.00 5.35 19.20
CA LYS A 140 3.12 5.59 20.35
C LYS A 140 3.00 4.39 21.28
N ILE A 141 2.99 3.17 20.74
CA ILE A 141 2.93 1.93 21.53
C ILE A 141 4.28 1.66 22.22
N LEU A 142 5.40 1.94 21.53
CA LEU A 142 6.75 1.72 22.04
C LEU A 142 7.23 2.80 23.02
N THR A 143 6.57 3.96 23.06
CA THR A 143 6.91 5.08 23.97
C THR A 143 5.71 5.43 24.86
N PRO A 144 5.42 4.64 25.92
CA PRO A 144 4.21 4.82 26.73
C PRO A 144 4.24 6.02 27.71
N GLY A 145 5.23 6.91 27.66
CA GLY A 145 5.54 7.79 28.81
C GLY A 145 6.08 9.18 28.49
N LYS A 146 5.48 9.94 27.56
CA LYS A 146 5.80 11.37 27.38
C LYS A 146 4.61 12.34 27.52
N GLU A 147 3.43 11.88 27.92
CA GLU A 147 2.25 12.74 28.17
C GLU A 147 1.80 12.78 29.64
N GLU A 148 2.71 12.59 30.60
CA GLU A 148 2.49 13.04 31.97
C GLU A 148 3.63 13.98 32.39
N LYS A 149 3.30 15.28 32.40
CA LYS A 149 3.85 16.41 33.18
C LYS A 149 3.88 17.67 32.31
N HIS A 150 2.74 18.37 32.31
CA HIS A 150 2.76 19.83 32.31
C HIS A 150 1.91 20.26 33.51
N ASP A 151 2.56 21.08 34.33
CA ASP A 151 2.17 21.54 35.67
C ASP A 151 0.79 22.22 35.77
#